data_AF-A0AAD9NX70-F1
#
_entry.id   AF-A0AAD9NX70-F1
#
_cell.length_a   1.000
_cell.length_b   1.000
_cell.length_c   1.000
_cell.angle_alpha   90.00
_cell.angle_beta   90.00
_cell.angle_gamma   90.00
#
_symmetry.space_group_name_H-M   'P 1'
#
loop_
_entity.id
_entity.type
_entity.pdbx_description
1 polymer ?
#
loop_
_entity_poly.entity_id
_entity_poly.type
_entity_poly.pdbx_seq_one_letter_code
_entity_poly.pdbx_strand_id
1 'polypeptide(L)'
;MLWQYCWGHSVYHLTRWFPRNNRLKIRIVMMIFTIALLIPQFFVLAEPHTERFCGQHLFEFLVVSIVYTFCMIGFSFIFSLMDPVPWEVKFAFHIFGVITFVTGIVFTFFTSMAAECKVTTPELYYFSLAAVVITVVSLVFFAIVLPFWVINWWCVNSVLDYKNRDGICYEPANCCSCVWHI
;
A
#
# COMPACT_ATOMS: atom_id res chain seq x y z
N MET A 1 1.85 4.27 6.40
CA MET A 1 0.63 3.58 6.86
C MET A 1 0.41 2.35 5.99
N LEU A 2 -0.29 1.31 6.46
CA LEU A 2 -0.36 0.03 5.73
C LEU A 2 -0.91 0.17 4.30
N TRP A 3 -1.75 1.19 4.07
CA TRP A 3 -2.33 1.42 2.75
C TRP A 3 -1.29 1.73 1.66
N GLN A 4 -0.15 2.36 1.98
CA GLN A 4 0.92 2.59 1.00
C GLN A 4 1.52 1.27 0.50
N TYR A 5 1.72 0.31 1.42
CA TYR A 5 2.18 -1.03 1.05
C TYR A 5 1.13 -1.76 0.20
N CYS A 6 -0.13 -1.75 0.64
CA CYS A 6 -1.21 -2.40 -0.11
C CYS A 6 -1.39 -1.79 -1.51
N TRP A 7 -1.28 -0.48 -1.66
CA TRP A 7 -1.36 0.17 -2.97
C TRP A 7 -0.23 -0.29 -3.90
N GLY A 8 1.03 -0.24 -3.44
CA GLY A 8 2.17 -0.70 -4.25
C GLY A 8 2.05 -2.17 -4.66
N HIS A 9 1.55 -3.01 -3.75
CA HIS A 9 1.27 -4.42 -4.02
C HIS A 9 0.16 -4.58 -5.07
N SER A 10 -0.94 -3.84 -4.94
CA SER A 10 -2.04 -3.85 -5.92
C SER A 10 -1.60 -3.38 -7.30
N VAL A 11 -0.80 -2.30 -7.39
CA VAL A 11 -0.25 -1.82 -8.67
C VAL A 11 0.60 -2.90 -9.36
N TYR A 12 1.45 -3.59 -8.59
CA TYR A 12 2.27 -4.70 -9.09
C TYR A 12 1.42 -5.82 -9.70
N HIS A 13 0.38 -6.28 -8.99
CA HIS A 13 -0.50 -7.35 -9.48
C HIS A 13 -1.38 -6.90 -10.65
N LEU A 14 -2.02 -5.73 -10.54
CA LEU A 14 -2.90 -5.18 -11.56
C LEU A 14 -2.17 -5.01 -12.90
N THR A 15 -0.99 -4.40 -12.90
CA THR A 15 -0.21 -4.20 -14.14
C THR A 15 0.16 -5.51 -14.83
N ARG A 16 0.33 -6.59 -14.08
CA ARG A 16 0.69 -7.92 -14.57
C ARG A 16 -0.49 -8.81 -14.88
N TRP A 17 -1.70 -8.41 -14.49
CA TRP A 17 -2.91 -9.11 -14.89
C TRP A 17 -3.22 -8.91 -16.38
N PHE A 18 -2.80 -7.76 -16.95
CA PHE A 18 -3.02 -7.44 -18.36
C PHE A 18 -2.00 -8.09 -19.31
N PRO A 19 -2.43 -8.44 -20.55
CA PRO A 19 -1.55 -9.02 -21.57
C PRO A 19 -0.46 -8.03 -22.00
N ARG A 20 0.72 -8.55 -22.39
CA ARG A 20 1.94 -7.76 -22.68
C ARG A 20 1.72 -6.58 -23.63
N ASN A 21 0.89 -6.73 -24.66
CA ASN A 21 0.60 -5.66 -25.62
C ASN A 21 -0.08 -4.44 -24.99
N ASN A 22 -0.84 -4.60 -23.90
CA ASN A 22 -1.54 -3.53 -23.21
C ASN A 22 -0.85 -3.08 -21.91
N ARG A 23 0.18 -3.80 -21.44
CA ARG A 23 0.86 -3.49 -20.17
C ARG A 23 1.42 -2.08 -20.11
N LEU A 24 1.95 -1.54 -21.21
CA LEU A 24 2.49 -0.17 -21.24
C LEU A 24 1.40 0.88 -20.94
N LYS A 25 0.21 0.72 -21.55
CA LYS A 25 -0.92 1.63 -21.35
C LYS A 25 -1.38 1.60 -19.89
N ILE A 26 -1.55 0.40 -19.34
CA ILE A 26 -1.95 0.21 -17.93
C ILE A 26 -0.89 0.74 -16.98
N ARG A 27 0.40 0.52 -17.27
CA ARG A 27 1.51 1.09 -16.49
C ARG A 27 1.41 2.61 -16.41
N ILE A 28 1.24 3.30 -17.54
CA ILE A 28 1.11 4.76 -17.58
C ILE A 28 -0.08 5.21 -16.72
N VAL A 29 -1.25 4.58 -16.91
CA VAL A 29 -2.47 4.90 -16.17
C VAL A 29 -2.25 4.71 -14.66
N MET A 30 -1.72 3.57 -14.23
CA MET A 30 -1.47 3.29 -12.81
C MET A 30 -0.43 4.25 -12.21
N MET A 31 0.59 4.65 -12.97
CA MET A 31 1.58 5.64 -12.51
C MET A 31 0.96 7.02 -12.32
N ILE A 32 0.08 7.47 -13.23
CA ILE A 32 -0.66 8.72 -13.08
C ILE A 32 -1.50 8.70 -11.80
N PHE A 33 -2.28 7.63 -11.59
CA PHE A 33 -3.07 7.48 -10.36
C PHE A 33 -2.20 7.45 -9.10
N THR A 34 -1.07 6.74 -9.15
CA THR A 34 -0.16 6.62 -8.00
C THR A 34 0.46 7.97 -7.64
N ILE A 35 0.84 8.79 -8.62
CA ILE A 35 1.35 10.15 -8.39
C ILE A 35 0.22 11.07 -7.87
N ALA A 36 -1.00 10.93 -8.40
CA ALA A 36 -2.15 11.73 -7.98
C ALA A 36 -2.52 11.54 -6.50
N LEU A 37 -2.12 10.45 -5.86
CA LEU A 37 -2.28 10.24 -4.41
C LEU A 37 -1.53 11.26 -3.54
N LEU A 38 -0.55 11.98 -4.10
CA LEU A 38 0.13 13.09 -3.43
C LEU A 38 -0.73 14.36 -3.37
N ILE A 39 -1.69 14.53 -4.28
CA ILE A 39 -2.53 15.74 -4.36
C ILE A 39 -3.25 16.04 -3.04
N PRO A 40 -4.03 15.12 -2.43
CA PRO A 40 -4.70 15.42 -1.18
C PRO A 40 -3.72 15.70 -0.03
N GLN A 41 -2.54 15.08 -0.05
CA GLN A 41 -1.52 15.29 0.98
C GLN A 41 -0.90 16.68 0.89
N PHE A 42 -0.55 17.13 -0.33
CA PHE A 42 -0.02 18.47 -0.55
C PHE A 42 -1.08 19.56 -0.39
N PHE A 43 -2.34 19.26 -0.71
CA PHE A 43 -3.44 20.18 -0.46
C PHE A 43 -3.54 20.51 1.04
N VAL A 44 -3.56 19.47 1.90
CA VAL A 44 -3.60 19.67 3.36
C VAL A 44 -2.31 20.34 3.85
N LEU A 45 -1.15 20.00 3.29
CA LEU A 45 0.13 20.62 3.67
C LEU A 45 0.18 22.12 3.33
N ALA A 46 -0.41 22.54 2.22
CA ALA A 46 -0.41 23.93 1.77
C ALA A 46 -1.39 24.82 2.54
N GLU A 47 -2.28 24.22 3.33
CA GLU A 47 -3.33 24.93 4.02
C GLU A 47 -2.76 25.64 5.28
N PRO A 48 -2.84 26.98 5.37
CA PRO A 48 -2.17 27.77 6.41
C PRO A 48 -2.61 27.47 7.84
N HIS A 49 -3.73 26.80 8.03
CA HIS A 49 -4.24 26.47 9.34
C HIS A 49 -3.87 25.05 9.79
N THR A 50 -3.21 24.26 8.95
CA THR A 50 -2.76 22.89 9.26
C THR A 50 -1.75 22.84 10.41
N GLU A 51 -1.04 23.94 10.69
CA GLU A 51 -0.09 24.07 11.81
C GLU A 51 -0.73 24.67 13.09
N ARG A 52 -2.04 24.99 13.08
CA ARG A 52 -2.72 25.48 14.28
C ARG A 52 -2.75 24.41 15.37
N PHE A 53 -2.90 24.86 16.62
CA PHE A 53 -2.82 24.01 17.80
C PHE A 53 -3.76 22.79 17.70
N CYS A 54 -3.14 21.62 17.56
CA CYS A 54 -3.71 20.31 17.76
C CYS A 54 -2.81 19.62 18.80
N GLY A 55 -3.40 19.11 19.89
CA GLY A 55 -2.63 18.45 20.95
C GLY A 55 -2.01 17.10 20.56
N GLN A 56 -2.15 16.70 19.29
CA GLN A 56 -1.69 15.42 18.75
C GLN A 56 -0.77 15.64 17.55
N HIS A 57 0.13 14.68 17.30
CA HIS A 57 1.18 14.76 16.27
C HIS A 57 0.67 14.52 14.83
N LEU A 58 -0.55 14.94 14.49
CA LEU A 58 -1.16 14.66 13.17
C LEU A 58 -0.35 15.26 12.00
N PHE A 59 0.23 16.43 12.19
CA PHE A 59 1.04 17.09 11.15
C PHE A 59 2.32 16.32 10.84
N GLU A 60 3.02 15.85 11.86
CA GLU A 60 4.23 15.02 11.68
C GLU A 60 3.88 13.73 10.91
N PHE A 61 2.75 13.12 11.22
CA PHE A 61 2.28 11.94 10.47
C PHE A 61 1.86 12.24 9.04
N LEU A 62 1.36 13.44 8.73
CA LEU A 62 1.14 13.89 7.35
C LEU A 62 2.47 13.93 6.58
N VAL A 63 3.51 14.53 7.17
CA VAL A 63 4.85 14.58 6.56
C VAL A 63 5.41 13.17 6.34
N VAL A 64 5.31 12.29 7.35
CA VAL A 64 5.71 10.88 7.23
C VAL A 64 4.90 10.16 6.14
N SER A 65 3.61 10.43 6.02
CA SER A 65 2.75 9.89 4.96
C SER A 65 3.23 10.31 3.57
N ILE A 66 3.62 11.57 3.39
CA ILE A 66 4.15 12.09 2.11
C ILE A 66 5.43 11.33 1.75
N VAL A 67 6.37 11.21 2.69
CA VAL A 67 7.63 10.45 2.47
C VAL A 67 7.34 9.01 2.08
N TYR A 68 6.44 8.33 2.79
CA TYR A 68 6.07 6.96 2.45
C TYR A 68 5.35 6.85 1.11
N THR A 69 4.58 7.85 0.71
CA THR A 69 3.94 7.90 -0.62
C THR A 69 4.99 8.02 -1.72
N PHE A 70 6.06 8.79 -1.52
CA PHE A 70 7.21 8.81 -2.45
C PHE A 70 7.91 7.45 -2.53
N CYS A 71 8.17 6.79 -1.39
CA CYS A 71 8.73 5.44 -1.39
C CYS A 71 7.84 4.45 -2.16
N MET A 72 6.53 4.50 -1.92
CA MET A 72 5.53 3.68 -2.61
C MET A 72 5.52 3.95 -4.12
N ILE A 73 5.59 5.21 -4.56
CA ILE A 73 5.71 5.57 -5.99
C ILE A 73 6.98 4.93 -6.58
N GLY A 74 8.11 5.05 -5.88
CA GLY A 74 9.38 4.46 -6.30
C GLY A 74 9.30 2.94 -6.47
N PHE A 75 8.78 2.23 -5.45
CA PHE A 75 8.56 0.79 -5.54
C PHE A 75 7.60 0.42 -6.66
N SER A 76 6.47 1.12 -6.80
CA SER A 76 5.48 0.87 -7.86
C SER A 76 6.10 1.03 -9.24
N PHE A 77 6.95 2.04 -9.43
CA PHE A 77 7.69 2.25 -10.66
C PHE A 77 8.66 1.11 -10.96
N ILE A 78 9.52 0.76 -10.00
CA ILE A 78 10.50 -0.34 -10.13
C ILE A 78 9.78 -1.66 -10.47
N PHE A 79 8.74 -1.99 -9.72
CA PHE A 79 7.91 -3.18 -9.92
C PHE A 79 7.18 -3.20 -11.26
N SER A 80 6.77 -2.04 -11.75
CA SER A 80 6.14 -1.96 -13.05
C SER A 80 7.15 -2.24 -14.18
N LEU A 81 8.42 -1.86 -14.02
CA LEU A 81 9.47 -1.95 -15.05
C LEU A 81 10.21 -3.29 -15.07
N MET A 82 10.48 -3.87 -13.89
CA MET A 82 11.32 -5.07 -13.78
C MET A 82 10.51 -6.36 -13.94
N ASP A 83 10.84 -7.17 -14.95
CA ASP A 83 10.26 -8.50 -15.17
C ASP A 83 11.38 -9.47 -15.60
N PRO A 84 11.87 -10.38 -14.73
CA PRO A 84 11.44 -10.63 -13.35
C PRO A 84 11.96 -9.58 -12.34
N VAL A 85 11.32 -9.49 -11.16
CA VAL A 85 11.75 -8.59 -10.08
C VAL A 85 12.82 -9.26 -9.22
N PRO A 86 13.97 -8.59 -8.97
CA PRO A 86 15.02 -9.12 -8.09
C PRO A 86 14.54 -9.37 -6.67
N TRP A 87 15.14 -10.34 -6.00
CA TRP A 87 14.78 -10.72 -4.63
C TRP A 87 14.99 -9.56 -3.64
N GLU A 88 16.07 -8.81 -3.81
CA GLU A 88 16.47 -7.69 -2.94
C GLU A 88 15.40 -6.61 -2.92
N VAL A 89 14.80 -6.32 -4.08
CA VAL A 89 13.72 -5.32 -4.20
C VAL A 89 12.45 -5.82 -3.50
N LYS A 90 12.10 -7.11 -3.67
CA LYS A 90 10.95 -7.71 -2.97
C LYS A 90 11.16 -7.65 -1.45
N PHE A 91 12.34 -8.01 -0.99
CA PHE A 91 12.69 -8.00 0.42
C PHE A 91 12.60 -6.58 1.02
N ALA A 92 13.19 -5.58 0.35
CA ALA A 92 13.08 -4.18 0.76
C ALA A 92 11.63 -3.69 0.81
N PHE A 93 10.79 -4.11 -0.15
CA PHE A 93 9.37 -3.76 -0.16
C PHE A 93 8.59 -4.38 1.00
N HIS A 94 8.90 -5.61 1.41
CA HIS A 94 8.29 -6.20 2.60
C HIS A 94 8.75 -5.54 3.91
N ILE A 95 10.01 -5.13 4.02
CA ILE A 95 10.48 -4.29 5.15
C ILE A 95 9.69 -2.98 5.20
N PHE A 96 9.53 -2.32 4.05
CA PHE A 96 8.67 -1.15 3.94
C PHE A 96 7.22 -1.44 4.38
N GLY A 97 6.69 -2.60 4.05
CA GLY A 97 5.40 -3.09 4.57
C GLY A 97 5.33 -3.14 6.09
N VAL A 98 6.33 -3.71 6.75
CA VAL A 98 6.39 -3.78 8.22
C VAL A 98 6.48 -2.39 8.85
N ILE A 99 7.34 -1.52 8.33
CA ILE A 99 7.48 -0.14 8.82
C ILE A 99 6.14 0.60 8.69
N THR A 100 5.52 0.52 7.51
CA THR A 100 4.26 1.22 7.25
C THR A 100 3.09 0.66 8.05
N PHE A 101 3.09 -0.63 8.40
CA PHE A 101 2.15 -1.26 9.32
C PHE A 101 2.26 -0.68 10.73
N VAL A 102 3.48 -0.69 11.31
CA VAL A 102 3.73 -0.15 12.67
C VAL A 102 3.34 1.32 12.73
N THR A 103 3.77 2.13 11.77
CA THR A 103 3.39 3.55 11.70
C THR A 103 1.88 3.72 11.53
N GLY A 104 1.20 2.81 10.82
CA GLY A 104 -0.26 2.83 10.68
C GLY A 104 -1.00 2.60 11.99
N ILE A 105 -0.52 1.69 12.85
CA ILE A 105 -1.08 1.46 14.19
C ILE A 105 -0.92 2.72 15.05
N VAL A 106 0.31 3.26 15.11
CA VAL A 106 0.60 4.45 15.89
C VAL A 106 -0.24 5.63 15.41
N PHE A 107 -0.36 5.81 14.10
CA PHE A 107 -1.18 6.87 13.52
C PHE A 107 -2.68 6.72 13.84
N THR A 108 -3.19 5.49 13.84
CA THR A 108 -4.58 5.19 14.23
C THR A 108 -4.85 5.60 15.68
N PHE A 109 -3.91 5.31 16.58
CA PHE A 109 -3.99 5.71 17.98
C PHE A 109 -3.99 7.23 18.16
N PHE A 110 -3.08 7.97 17.50
CA PHE A 110 -3.08 9.43 17.61
C PHE A 110 -4.31 10.08 16.99
N THR A 111 -4.81 9.53 15.88
CA THR A 111 -6.02 10.04 15.23
C THR A 111 -7.27 9.83 16.10
N SER A 112 -7.38 8.71 16.81
CA SER A 112 -8.52 8.48 17.72
C SER A 112 -8.52 9.43 18.93
N MET A 113 -7.36 9.94 19.32
CA MET A 113 -7.21 10.94 20.39
C MET A 113 -7.35 12.39 19.91
N ALA A 114 -7.48 12.62 18.61
CA ALA A 114 -7.45 13.96 18.01
C ALA A 114 -8.85 14.59 17.79
N ALA A 115 -9.87 14.17 18.53
CA ALA A 115 -11.25 14.61 18.33
C ALA A 115 -11.41 16.15 18.40
N GLU A 116 -10.62 16.81 19.25
CA GLU A 116 -10.61 18.27 19.39
C GLU A 116 -10.06 18.99 18.14
N CYS A 117 -9.17 18.33 17.38
CA CYS A 117 -8.55 18.89 16.18
C CYS A 117 -9.55 19.01 15.01
N LYS A 118 -10.74 18.41 15.12
CA LYS A 118 -11.84 18.61 14.18
C LYS A 118 -12.26 20.08 14.05
N VAL A 119 -12.12 20.86 15.12
CA VAL A 119 -12.53 22.28 15.15
C VAL A 119 -11.37 23.21 14.78
N THR A 120 -10.14 22.88 15.18
CA THR A 120 -8.97 23.74 14.98
C THR A 120 -8.31 23.53 13.63
N THR A 121 -8.18 22.27 13.18
CA THR A 121 -7.51 21.85 11.94
C THR A 121 -8.35 20.79 11.18
N PRO A 122 -9.57 21.13 10.72
CA PRO A 122 -10.51 20.15 10.18
C PRO A 122 -9.94 19.32 9.01
N GLU A 123 -9.22 19.96 8.09
CA GLU A 123 -8.66 19.41 6.87
C GLU A 123 -7.64 18.32 7.20
N LEU A 124 -6.75 18.61 8.16
CA LEU A 124 -5.78 17.65 8.68
C LEU A 124 -6.45 16.49 9.42
N TYR A 125 -7.48 16.78 10.22
CA TYR A 125 -8.22 15.76 10.96
C TYR A 125 -8.95 14.80 10.01
N TYR A 126 -9.69 15.32 9.01
CA TYR A 126 -10.42 14.49 8.05
C TYR A 126 -9.49 13.72 7.13
N PHE A 127 -8.36 14.30 6.72
CA PHE A 127 -7.32 13.57 6.00
C PHE A 127 -6.79 12.41 6.84
N SER A 128 -6.48 12.67 8.11
CA SER A 128 -5.96 11.65 9.03
C SER A 128 -6.97 10.53 9.25
N LEU A 129 -8.23 10.88 9.48
CA LEU A 129 -9.33 9.94 9.62
C LEU A 129 -9.51 9.08 8.36
N ALA A 130 -9.49 9.69 7.17
CA ALA A 130 -9.58 8.96 5.90
C ALA A 130 -8.41 7.98 5.74
N ALA A 131 -7.19 8.41 6.04
CA ALA A 131 -6.01 7.57 5.94
C ALA A 131 -6.03 6.42 6.97
N VAL A 132 -6.59 6.61 8.16
CA VAL A 132 -6.85 5.55 9.14
C VAL A 132 -7.88 4.56 8.63
N VAL A 133 -9.02 5.02 8.09
CA VAL A 133 -10.04 4.14 7.51
C VAL A 133 -9.44 3.27 6.41
N ILE A 134 -8.67 3.86 5.49
CA ILE A 134 -8.01 3.11 4.41
C ILE A 134 -6.97 2.12 4.99
N THR A 135 -6.26 2.50 6.06
CA THR A 135 -5.31 1.61 6.75
C THR A 135 -6.01 0.41 7.36
N VAL A 136 -7.17 0.60 8.01
CA VAL A 136 -7.97 -0.49 8.59
C VAL A 136 -8.51 -1.41 7.49
N VAL A 137 -9.01 -0.86 6.38
CA VAL A 137 -9.43 -1.66 5.22
C VAL A 137 -8.26 -2.46 4.66
N SER A 138 -7.08 -1.85 4.56
CA SER A 138 -5.86 -2.52 4.11
C SER A 138 -5.41 -3.64 5.05
N LEU A 139 -5.72 -3.53 6.34
CA LEU A 139 -5.42 -4.55 7.35
C LEU A 139 -6.28 -5.79 7.17
N VAL A 140 -7.55 -5.63 6.76
CA VAL A 140 -8.42 -6.75 6.38
C VAL A 140 -7.83 -7.51 5.20
N PHE A 141 -7.38 -6.82 4.16
CA PHE A 141 -6.69 -7.45 3.03
C PHE A 141 -5.46 -8.24 3.48
N PHE A 142 -4.62 -7.63 4.32
CA PHE A 142 -3.41 -8.27 4.82
C PHE A 142 -3.73 -9.48 5.72
N ALA A 143 -4.77 -9.41 6.55
CA ALA A 143 -5.23 -10.52 7.38
C ALA A 143 -5.71 -11.73 6.56
N ILE A 144 -6.24 -11.49 5.35
CA ILE A 144 -6.62 -12.54 4.41
C ILE A 144 -5.40 -13.13 3.70
N VAL A 145 -4.49 -12.29 3.21
CA VAL A 145 -3.36 -12.74 2.36
C VAL A 145 -2.20 -13.32 3.16
N LEU A 146 -1.89 -12.77 4.34
CA LEU A 146 -0.74 -13.16 5.14
C LEU A 146 -0.75 -14.65 5.56
N PRO A 147 -1.88 -15.24 5.99
CA PRO A 147 -1.93 -16.68 6.29
C PRO A 147 -1.46 -17.54 5.11
N PHE A 148 -1.84 -17.21 3.88
CA PHE A 148 -1.40 -17.94 2.69
C PHE A 148 0.12 -17.85 2.49
N TRP A 149 0.73 -16.69 2.74
CA TRP A 149 2.19 -16.52 2.69
C TRP A 149 2.91 -17.31 3.78
N VAL A 150 2.39 -17.29 5.01
CA VAL A 150 2.99 -18.00 6.15
C VAL A 150 2.91 -19.51 5.93
N ILE A 151 1.76 -20.02 5.49
CA ILE A 151 1.58 -21.46 5.21
C ILE A 151 2.50 -21.89 4.06
N ASN A 152 2.62 -21.11 2.98
CA ASN A 152 3.50 -21.46 1.88
C ASN A 152 5.00 -21.37 2.25
N TRP A 153 5.37 -20.49 3.18
CA TRP A 153 6.73 -20.46 3.73
C TRP A 153 7.03 -21.72 4.53
N TRP A 154 6.16 -22.10 5.47
CA TRP A 154 6.39 -23.25 6.35
C TRP A 154 6.23 -24.59 5.62
N CYS A 155 5.29 -24.68 4.69
CA CYS A 155 5.01 -25.89 3.93
C CYS A 155 5.03 -25.57 2.44
N VAL A 156 6.24 -25.60 1.86
CA VAL A 156 6.47 -25.33 0.43
C VAL A 156 5.51 -26.17 -0.44
N ASN A 157 4.81 -25.52 -1.36
CA ASN A 157 3.78 -26.08 -2.26
C ASN A 157 2.42 -26.43 -1.64
N SER A 158 2.14 -26.05 -0.39
CA SER A 158 0.86 -26.41 0.25
C SER A 158 -0.31 -25.51 -0.16
N VAL A 159 -0.02 -24.28 -0.59
CA VAL A 159 -1.03 -23.32 -1.06
C VAL A 159 -1.01 -23.19 -2.58
N LEU A 160 0.17 -23.27 -3.19
CA LEU A 160 0.38 -23.16 -4.63
C LEU A 160 1.40 -24.21 -5.07
N ASP A 161 0.93 -25.24 -5.79
CA ASP A 161 1.80 -26.26 -6.37
C ASP A 161 1.97 -25.99 -7.86
N TYR A 162 3.11 -25.38 -8.22
CA TYR A 162 3.46 -25.12 -9.62
C TYR A 162 3.64 -26.39 -10.46
N LYS A 163 4.01 -27.51 -9.82
CA LYS A 163 4.31 -28.77 -10.51
C LYS A 163 3.03 -29.48 -10.92
N ASN A 164 2.04 -29.50 -10.02
CA ASN A 164 0.74 -30.13 -10.26
C ASN A 164 -0.31 -29.14 -10.81
N ARG A 165 0.00 -27.84 -10.88
CA ARG A 165 -0.92 -26.76 -11.29
C ARG A 165 -2.19 -26.69 -10.45
N ASP A 166 -2.06 -27.03 -9.17
CA ASP A 166 -3.15 -27.03 -8.21
C ASP A 166 -2.93 -25.96 -7.12
N GLY A 167 -4.02 -25.51 -6.52
CA GLY A 167 -4.00 -24.59 -5.39
C GLY A 167 -4.61 -23.22 -5.69
N ILE A 168 -4.12 -22.20 -4.99
CA ILE A 168 -4.57 -20.82 -5.08
C ILE A 168 -3.36 -19.93 -5.41
N CYS A 169 -3.35 -19.33 -6.60
CA CYS A 169 -2.30 -18.44 -7.03
C CYS A 169 -2.61 -17.01 -6.59
N TYR A 170 -1.93 -16.61 -5.51
CA TYR A 170 -1.87 -15.23 -5.00
C TYR A 170 -0.77 -14.39 -5.70
N GLU A 171 -0.12 -14.96 -6.72
CA GLU A 171 0.89 -14.31 -7.57
C GLU A 171 0.29 -13.87 -8.92
N PRO A 172 0.92 -12.92 -9.67
CA PRO A 172 0.31 -12.37 -10.87
C PRO A 172 0.06 -13.41 -11.97
N ALA A 173 -1.11 -13.30 -12.63
CA ALA A 173 -1.71 -14.30 -13.53
C ALA A 173 -0.84 -14.86 -14.67
N ASN A 174 0.26 -14.18 -15.05
CA ASN A 174 1.14 -14.67 -16.11
C ASN A 174 2.05 -15.84 -15.69
N CYS A 175 2.09 -16.22 -14.41
CA CYS A 175 2.80 -17.41 -13.93
C CYS A 175 1.88 -18.61 -13.62
N CYS A 176 0.54 -18.44 -13.64
CA CYS A 176 -0.42 -19.42 -13.12
C CYS A 176 -1.70 -19.52 -13.95
N SER A 177 -1.64 -19.77 -15.26
CA SER A 177 -2.83 -19.78 -16.13
C SER A 177 -3.89 -20.87 -15.85
N CYS A 178 -3.70 -21.71 -14.82
CA CYS A 178 -4.57 -22.85 -14.51
C CYS A 178 -4.99 -22.95 -13.03
N VAL A 179 -4.77 -21.92 -12.21
CA VAL A 179 -4.95 -21.97 -10.75
C VAL A 179 -5.95 -20.90 -10.29
N TRP A 180 -6.72 -21.14 -9.21
CA TRP A 180 -7.66 -20.16 -8.67
C TRP A 180 -6.92 -18.89 -8.22
N HIS A 181 -7.34 -17.73 -8.72
CA HIS A 181 -6.76 -16.43 -8.35
C HIS A 181 -7.56 -15.79 -7.21
N ILE A 182 -6.87 -15.34 -6.16
CA ILE A 182 -7.41 -14.45 -5.11
C ILE A 182 -6.87 -13.04 -5.33
#